data_AF-A0A484YZP3-F1
#
_entry.id   AF-A0A484YZP3-F1
#
_cell.length_a   1.000
_cell.length_b   1.000
_cell.length_c   1.000
_cell.angle_alpha   90.00
_cell.angle_beta   90.00
_cell.angle_gamma   90.00
#
_symmetry.space_group_name_H-M   'P 1'
#
loop_
_entity.id
_entity.type
_entity.pdbx_description
1 polymer ?
#
loop_
_entity_poly.entity_id
_entity_poly.type
_entity_poly.pdbx_seq_one_letter_code
_entity_poly.pdbx_strand_id
1 'polypeptide(L)'
;MAAMFHNQGNKIFDFVWNTVRRRFGGRLHARNDGIKPFIQSVRQGYWGYYLPDQDHGPEHSEFVDFFATYKATLPAIGRLMKVCRARVIPLFPVL
;
A
#
# COMPACT_ATOMS: atom_id res chain seq x y z
N MET A 1 5.39 -10.26 -5.03
CA MET A 1 4.82 -8.94 -4.66
C MET A 1 4.94 -8.72 -3.16
N ALA A 2 5.28 -7.52 -2.71
CA ALA A 2 5.13 -7.07 -1.32
C ALA A 2 3.93 -6.13 -1.23
N ALA A 3 3.01 -6.33 -0.30
CA ALA A 3 1.79 -5.53 -0.17
C ALA A 3 1.48 -5.22 1.29
N MET A 4 0.84 -4.07 1.52
CA MET A 4 0.33 -3.72 2.84
C MET A 4 -1.09 -4.28 3.06
N PHE A 5 -1.44 -4.55 4.30
CA PHE A 5 -2.80 -4.92 4.68
C PHE A 5 -3.17 -4.43 6.08
N HIS A 6 -4.47 -4.34 6.32
CA HIS A 6 -5.03 -4.11 7.65
C HIS A 6 -5.65 -5.42 8.14
N ASN A 7 -5.43 -5.74 9.43
CA ASN A 7 -6.02 -6.91 10.05
C ASN A 7 -7.53 -6.76 10.07
N GLN A 8 -8.25 -7.82 9.70
CA GLN A 8 -9.70 -7.83 9.76
C GLN A 8 -10.16 -8.12 11.20
N GLY A 9 -11.28 -7.51 11.62
CA GLY A 9 -11.78 -7.68 13.00
C GLY A 9 -12.18 -9.13 13.33
N ASN A 10 -12.69 -9.87 12.35
CA ASN A 10 -12.98 -11.30 12.50
C ASN A 10 -11.73 -12.13 12.14
N LYS A 11 -11.24 -12.93 13.09
CA LYS A 11 -10.01 -13.74 12.94
C LYS A 11 -10.11 -14.82 11.86
N ILE A 12 -11.28 -15.44 11.68
CA ILE A 12 -11.48 -16.46 10.65
C ILE A 12 -11.43 -15.79 9.27
N PHE A 13 -12.12 -14.66 9.14
CA PHE A 13 -12.10 -13.89 7.90
C PHE A 13 -10.69 -13.37 7.57
N ASP A 14 -9.97 -12.84 8.56
CA ASP A 14 -8.57 -12.40 8.40
C ASP A 14 -7.66 -13.55 7.92
N PHE A 15 -7.79 -14.74 8.53
CA PHE A 15 -7.03 -15.92 8.14
C PHE A 15 -7.29 -16.31 6.69
N VAL A 16 -8.57 -16.43 6.29
CA VAL A 16 -8.96 -16.79 4.92
C VAL A 16 -8.47 -15.73 3.92
N TRP A 17 -8.70 -14.45 4.23
CA TRP A 17 -8.29 -13.32 3.39
C TRP A 17 -6.78 -13.29 3.13
N ASN A 18 -5.99 -13.44 4.19
CA ASN A 18 -4.53 -13.44 4.10
C ASN A 18 -3.99 -14.72 3.43
N THR A 19 -4.68 -15.86 3.56
CA THR A 19 -4.31 -17.11 2.88
C THR A 19 -4.44 -16.97 1.36
N VAL A 20 -5.55 -16.43 0.87
CA VAL A 20 -5.76 -16.20 -0.57
C VAL A 20 -4.70 -15.26 -1.14
N ARG A 21 -4.38 -14.19 -0.43
CA ARG A 21 -3.37 -13.20 -0.86
C ARG A 21 -1.94 -13.74 -0.86
N ARG A 22 -1.64 -14.77 -0.07
CA ARG A 22 -0.32 -15.44 -0.04
C ARG A 22 -0.16 -16.49 -1.14
N ARG A 23 -1.24 -16.95 -1.79
CA ARG A 23 -1.23 -18.00 -2.81
C ARG A 23 -0.20 -17.80 -3.93
N PHE A 24 0.06 -16.55 -4.29
CA PHE A 24 0.99 -16.19 -5.38
C PHE A 24 2.41 -15.84 -4.88
N GLY A 25 2.83 -16.35 -3.71
CA GLY A 25 4.18 -16.14 -3.17
C GLY A 25 4.46 -14.69 -2.73
N GLY A 26 3.41 -13.91 -2.46
CA GLY A 26 3.52 -12.53 -2.01
C GLY A 26 3.89 -12.40 -0.54
N ARG A 27 4.55 -11.30 -0.18
CA ARG A 27 4.81 -10.89 1.21
C ARG A 27 3.75 -9.88 1.65
N LEU A 28 3.07 -10.19 2.74
CA LEU A 28 2.08 -9.32 3.34
C LEU A 28 2.67 -8.65 4.58
N HIS A 29 2.55 -7.33 4.64
CA HIS A 29 3.04 -6.52 5.76
C HIS A 29 1.84 -5.87 6.45
N ALA A 30 1.63 -6.22 7.72
CA ALA A 30 0.52 -5.65 8.47
C ALA A 30 0.81 -4.18 8.74
N ARG A 31 -0.20 -3.34 8.60
CA ARG A 31 -0.07 -1.89 8.82
C ARG A 31 0.41 -1.56 10.25
N ASN A 32 0.02 -2.37 11.23
CA ASN A 32 0.39 -2.21 12.64
C ASN A 32 1.88 -2.45 12.88
N ASP A 33 2.56 -3.19 12.00
CA ASP A 33 4.02 -3.45 12.08
C ASP A 33 4.84 -2.28 11.48
N GLY A 34 4.14 -1.27 10.97
CA GLY A 34 4.74 -0.14 10.28
C GLY A 34 5.26 -0.47 8.87
N ILE A 35 5.83 0.54 8.23
CA ILE A 35 6.18 0.47 6.80
C ILE A 35 7.59 -0.09 6.52
N LYS A 36 8.45 -0.21 7.55
CA LYS A 36 9.85 -0.65 7.37
C LYS A 36 9.97 -2.05 6.76
N PRO A 37 9.22 -3.08 7.20
CA PRO A 37 9.30 -4.42 6.61
C PRO A 37 8.90 -4.45 5.12
N PHE A 38 7.94 -3.60 4.74
CA PHE A 38 7.54 -3.41 3.35
C PHE A 38 8.68 -2.82 2.52
N ILE A 39 9.29 -1.72 2.98
CA ILE A 39 10.45 -1.09 2.30
C ILE A 39 11.59 -2.09 2.13
N GLN A 40 11.87 -2.91 3.15
CA GLN A 40 12.91 -3.92 3.07
C GLN A 40 12.61 -4.97 2.00
N SER A 41 11.36 -5.44 1.92
CA SER A 41 10.97 -6.41 0.87
C SER A 41 11.10 -5.83 -0.53
N VAL A 42 10.74 -4.55 -0.73
CA VAL A 42 10.93 -3.87 -2.02
C VAL A 42 12.42 -3.79 -2.37
N ARG A 43 13.27 -3.43 -1.41
CA ARG A 43 14.73 -3.38 -1.61
C ARG A 43 15.37 -4.76 -1.88
N GLN A 44 14.70 -5.84 -1.51
CA GLN A 44 15.11 -7.22 -1.82
C GLN A 44 14.64 -7.71 -3.20
N GLY A 45 14.03 -6.83 -4.02
CA GLY A 45 13.61 -7.15 -5.39
C GLY A 45 12.14 -7.54 -5.53
N TYR A 46 11.34 -7.50 -4.44
CA TYR A 46 9.90 -7.70 -4.56
C TYR A 46 9.22 -6.44 -5.12
N TRP A 47 8.25 -6.63 -6.01
CA TRP A 47 7.43 -5.52 -6.48
C TRP A 47 6.51 -5.03 -5.36
N GLY A 48 6.64 -3.76 -4.96
CA GLY A 48 5.80 -3.13 -3.95
C GLY A 48 4.46 -2.69 -4.54
N TYR A 49 3.36 -3.27 -4.06
CA TYR A 49 2.01 -2.86 -4.40
C TYR A 49 1.43 -1.97 -3.30
N TYR A 50 1.12 -0.72 -3.63
CA TYR A 50 0.64 0.29 -2.69
C TYR A 50 -0.54 1.04 -3.30
N LEU A 51 -1.61 1.19 -2.52
CA LEU A 51 -2.83 1.89 -2.90
C LEU A 51 -2.79 3.31 -2.30
N PRO A 52 -2.55 4.36 -3.12
CA PRO A 52 -2.34 5.73 -2.62
C PRO A 52 -3.64 6.50 -2.38
N ASP A 53 -4.77 5.94 -2.78
CA ASP A 53 -6.13 6.51 -2.74
C ASP A 53 -6.81 6.37 -1.37
N GLN A 54 -6.07 5.95 -0.35
CA GLN A 54 -6.58 5.80 1.01
C GLN A 54 -6.63 7.13 1.76
N ASP A 55 -7.67 7.33 2.56
CA ASP A 55 -7.81 8.46 3.48
C ASP A 55 -7.30 8.07 4.89
N HIS A 56 -6.38 8.85 5.44
CA HIS A 56 -5.82 8.68 6.80
C HIS A 56 -6.11 9.91 7.68
N GLY A 57 -7.07 10.71 7.29
CA GLY A 57 -7.41 11.97 7.94
C GLY A 57 -6.69 13.17 7.32
N PRO A 58 -7.20 14.39 7.60
CA PRO A 58 -6.69 15.63 7.01
C PRO A 58 -5.27 15.97 7.46
N GLU A 59 -4.85 15.57 8.68
CA GLU A 59 -3.51 15.86 9.21
C GLU A 59 -2.37 15.13 8.47
N HIS A 60 -2.69 14.07 7.76
CA HIS A 60 -1.72 13.23 7.05
C HIS A 60 -1.85 13.31 5.54
N SER A 61 -2.71 14.19 5.06
CA SER A 61 -3.08 14.31 3.66
C SER A 61 -2.72 15.68 3.13
N GLU A 62 -2.28 15.72 1.87
CA GLU A 62 -2.24 16.94 1.09
C GLU A 62 -3.55 17.02 0.32
N PHE A 63 -4.14 18.21 0.24
CA PHE A 63 -5.31 18.42 -0.59
C PHE A 63 -4.88 18.93 -1.96
N VAL A 64 -5.37 18.28 -3.02
CA VAL A 64 -5.02 18.59 -4.41
C VAL A 64 -6.28 18.49 -5.28
N ASP A 65 -6.22 19.14 -6.45
CA ASP A 65 -7.27 18.98 -7.46
C ASP A 65 -7.28 17.55 -7.98
N PHE A 66 -8.44 16.90 -7.89
CA PHE A 66 -8.67 15.55 -8.37
C PHE A 66 -9.98 15.50 -9.15
N PHE A 67 -9.87 15.44 -10.48
CA PHE A 67 -10.98 15.64 -11.40
C PHE A 67 -11.70 16.97 -11.12
N ALA A 68 -13.01 16.96 -10.91
CA ALA A 68 -13.83 18.16 -10.70
C ALA A 68 -13.93 18.60 -9.22
N THR A 69 -13.09 18.08 -8.33
CA THR A 69 -13.18 18.35 -6.88
C THR A 69 -11.82 18.37 -6.21
N TYR A 70 -11.72 19.13 -5.12
CA TYR A 70 -10.54 19.15 -4.25
C TYR A 70 -10.60 17.98 -3.25
N LYS A 71 -9.57 17.14 -3.18
CA LYS A 71 -9.57 15.91 -2.38
C LYS A 71 -8.25 15.69 -1.64
N ALA A 72 -8.35 15.02 -0.50
CA ALA A 72 -7.22 14.57 0.30
C ALA A 72 -6.50 13.39 -0.38
N THR A 73 -5.17 13.44 -0.42
CA THR A 73 -4.30 12.37 -0.91
C THR A 73 -3.08 12.23 -0.01
N LEU A 74 -2.53 11.01 0.09
CA LEU A 74 -1.31 10.78 0.87
C LEU A 74 -0.06 11.13 0.05
N PRO A 75 0.82 12.03 0.51
CA PRO A 75 2.13 12.28 -0.12
C PRO A 75 3.16 11.17 0.25
N ALA A 76 2.74 9.91 0.19
CA ALA A 76 3.52 8.76 0.62
C ALA A 76 4.35 8.16 -0.53
N ILE A 77 3.80 8.14 -1.76
CA ILE A 77 4.43 7.47 -2.91
C ILE A 77 5.79 8.08 -3.27
N GLY A 78 5.89 9.42 -3.30
CA GLY A 78 7.15 10.10 -3.62
C GLY A 78 8.24 9.81 -2.58
N ARG A 79 7.88 9.69 -1.29
CA ARG A 79 8.81 9.28 -0.24
C ARG A 79 9.21 7.81 -0.39
N LEU A 80 8.24 6.93 -0.65
CA LEU A 80 8.46 5.50 -0.89
C LEU A 80 9.42 5.25 -2.06
N MET A 81 9.26 5.98 -3.16
CA MET A 81 10.18 5.94 -4.31
C MET A 81 11.64 6.15 -3.88
N LYS A 82 11.90 7.22 -3.10
CA LYS A 82 13.25 7.59 -2.63
C LYS A 82 13.83 6.54 -1.67
N VAL A 83 13.07 6.11 -0.67
CA VAL A 83 13.57 5.18 0.36
C VAL A 83 13.72 3.75 -0.14
N CYS A 84 12.86 3.31 -1.07
CA CYS A 84 12.95 1.99 -1.71
C CYS A 84 13.99 1.96 -2.83
N ARG A 85 14.41 3.13 -3.36
CA ARG A 85 15.23 3.25 -4.58
C ARG A 85 14.60 2.52 -5.76
N ALA A 86 13.27 2.65 -5.89
CA ALA A 86 12.48 1.97 -6.89
C ALA A 86 11.82 2.98 -7.83
N ARG A 87 11.43 2.53 -9.02
CA ARG A 87 10.58 3.30 -9.94
C ARG A 87 9.12 3.12 -9.57
N VAL A 88 8.33 4.17 -9.71
CA VAL A 88 6.87 4.11 -9.57
C VAL A 88 6.25 3.82 -10.94
N ILE A 89 5.39 2.82 -11.00
CA ILE A 89 4.61 2.46 -12.19
C ILE A 89 3.13 2.58 -11.79
N PRO A 90 2.38 3.56 -12.33
CA PRO A 90 0.95 3.65 -12.08
C PRO A 90 0.23 2.48 -12.75
N LEU A 91 -0.69 1.84 -12.02
CA LEU A 91 -1.50 0.73 -12.52
C LEU A 91 -2.97 1.13 -12.42
N PHE A 92 -3.68 1.00 -13.54
CA PHE A 92 -5.12 1.18 -13.59
C PHE A 92 -5.73 -0.14 -14.04
N PRO A 93 -6.69 -0.71 -13.29
CA PRO A 93 -7.45 -1.84 -13.79
C PRO A 93 -8.26 -1.36 -15.00
N VAL A 94 -8.08 -2.04 -16.13
CA VAL A 94 -8.90 -1.84 -17.33
C VAL A 94 -9.87 -3.01 -17.37
N LEU A 95 -11.16 -2.71 -17.50
CA LEU A 95 -12.20 -3.70 -17.76
C LEU A 95 -12.24 -4.05 -19.25
#